data_AF-A0A4Y9XLL4-F1
#
_entry.id   AF-A0A4Y9XLL4-F1
#
_cell.length_a   1.000
_cell.length_b   1.000
_cell.length_c   1.000
_cell.angle_alpha   90.00
_cell.angle_beta   90.00
_cell.angle_gamma   90.00
#
_symmetry.space_group_name_H-M   'P 1'
#
loop_
_entity.id
_entity.type
_entity.pdbx_description
1 polymer ?
#
loop_
_entity_poly.entity_id
_entity_poly.type
_entity_poly.pdbx_seq_one_letter_code
_entity_poly.pdbx_strand_id
1 'polypeptide(L)' 'MFQAMFIDVTSERVMLPMFKTSIEKIVHQLSPESSAYFRRTREVAFGVKIEEIAPQGPARDNVWKEALDG' A
#
# COMPACT_ATOMS: atom_id res chain seq x y z
N MET A 1 -15.71 -19.53 -9.37
CA MET A 1 -14.59 -19.96 -10.23
C MET A 1 -13.31 -19.78 -9.42
N PHE A 2 -12.46 -20.80 -9.25
CA PHE A 2 -11.26 -20.78 -8.39
C PHE A 2 -10.34 -19.57 -8.63
N GLN A 3 -10.20 -19.16 -9.89
CA GLN A 3 -9.40 -18.00 -10.29
C GLN A 3 -9.85 -16.69 -9.63
N ALA A 4 -11.16 -16.46 -9.49
CA ALA A 4 -11.67 -15.24 -8.84
C ALA A 4 -11.27 -15.20 -7.36
N MET A 5 -11.44 -16.31 -6.65
CA MET A 5 -11.01 -16.42 -5.24
C MET A 5 -9.50 -16.22 -5.10
N PHE A 6 -8.70 -16.78 -6.00
CA PHE A 6 -7.26 -16.59 -5.98
C PHE A 6 -6.88 -15.12 -6.13
N ILE A 7 -7.51 -14.41 -7.08
CA ILE A 7 -7.26 -12.98 -7.32
C ILE A 7 -7.64 -12.17 -6.08
N ASP A 8 -8.81 -12.42 -5.51
CA ASP A 8 -9.31 -11.67 -4.36
C ASP A 8 -8.39 -11.84 -3.14
N VAL A 9 -8.09 -13.09 -2.78
CA VAL A 9 -7.23 -13.40 -1.62
C VAL A 9 -5.82 -12.85 -1.82
N THR A 10 -5.22 -13.06 -2.99
CA THR A 10 -3.86 -12.55 -3.26
C THR A 10 -3.83 -11.03 -3.24
N SER A 11 -4.88 -10.37 -3.74
CA SER A 11 -4.97 -8.91 -3.73
C SER A 11 -5.08 -8.36 -2.32
N GLU A 12 -5.93 -8.96 -1.48
CA GLU A 12 -6.16 -8.50 -0.11
C GLU A 12 -4.99 -8.79 0.83
N ARG A 13 -4.41 -9.99 0.75
CA ARG A 13 -3.46 -10.46 1.75
C ARG A 13 -2.01 -10.19 1.42
N VAL A 14 -1.68 -10.14 0.13
CA VAL A 14 -0.29 -9.99 -0.30
C VAL A 14 -0.08 -8.62 -0.94
N MET A 15 -0.85 -8.32 -1.98
CA MET A 15 -0.61 -7.11 -2.79
C MET A 15 -0.92 -5.83 -2.02
N LEU A 16 -2.03 -5.78 -1.28
CA LEU A 16 -2.42 -4.58 -0.55
C LEU A 16 -1.46 -4.24 0.60
N PRO A 17 -1.05 -5.18 1.49
CA PRO A 17 -0.07 -4.88 2.54
C PRO A 17 1.29 -4.49 1.97
N MET A 18 1.78 -5.20 0.93
CA MET A 18 3.01 -4.82 0.20
C MET A 18 2.92 -3.40 -0.38
N PHE A 19 1.76 -3.04 -0.94
CA PHE A 19 1.55 -1.70 -1.48
C PHE A 19 1.59 -0.64 -0.37
N LYS A 20 0.92 -0.89 0.76
CA LYS A 20 0.90 0.03 1.92
C LYS A 20 2.32 0.30 2.46
N THR A 21 3.17 -0.72 2.58
CA THR A 21 4.56 -0.53 3.06
C THR A 21 5.43 0.26 2.07
N SER A 22 5.11 0.21 0.78
CA SER A 22 5.89 0.84 -0.29
C SER A 22 5.41 2.24 -0.69
N ILE A 23 4.21 2.64 -0.28
CA ILE A 23 3.49 3.79 -0.85
C ILE A 23 4.22 5.13 -0.67
N GLU A 24 4.83 5.35 0.49
CA GLU A 24 5.65 6.54 0.78
C GLU A 24 6.85 6.60 -0.18
N LYS A 25 7.55 5.48 -0.35
CA LYS A 25 8.70 5.37 -1.27
C LYS A 25 8.29 5.56 -2.73
N ILE A 26 7.08 5.18 -3.12
CA ILE A 26 6.56 5.41 -4.48
C ILE A 26 6.43 6.92 -4.72
N VAL A 27 5.81 7.66 -3.79
CA VAL A 27 5.61 9.13 -3.90
C VAL A 27 6.91 9.87 -4.14
N HIS A 28 7.99 9.46 -3.49
CA HIS A 28 9.31 10.10 -3.61
C HIS A 28 10.05 9.78 -4.91
N GLN A 29 9.65 8.74 -5.65
CA GLN A 29 10.27 8.37 -6.93
C GLN A 29 9.53 8.94 -8.14
N LEU A 30 8.34 9.52 -7.94
CA LEU A 30 7.54 10.09 -9.01
C LEU A 30 8.00 11.50 -9.37
N SER A 31 7.74 11.93 -10.61
CA SER A 31 7.83 13.35 -10.98
C SER A 31 6.91 14.20 -10.10
N PRO A 32 7.18 15.51 -9.93
CA PRO A 32 6.37 16.37 -9.06
C PRO A 32 4.86 16.32 -9.37
N GLU A 33 4.49 16.35 -10.65
CA GLU A 33 3.10 16.26 -11.09
C GLU A 33 2.46 14.90 -10.75
N SER A 34 3.16 13.81 -11.08
CA SER A 34 2.70 12.44 -10.80
C SER A 34 2.57 12.21 -9.29
N SER A 35 3.52 12.73 -8.51
CA SER A 35 3.53 12.64 -7.05
C SER A 35 2.33 13.36 -6.44
N ALA A 36 1.99 14.56 -6.92
CA ALA A 36 0.82 15.31 -6.46
C ALA A 36 -0.50 14.58 -6.77
N TYR A 37 -0.64 14.05 -8.00
CA TYR A 37 -1.82 13.26 -8.37
C TYR A 37 -1.93 11.96 -7.57
N PHE A 38 -0.83 11.24 -7.42
CA PHE A 38 -0.76 10.01 -6.66
C PHE A 38 -1.11 10.26 -5.19
N ARG A 39 -0.55 11.29 -4.56
CA ARG A 39 -0.88 11.67 -3.19
C ARG A 39 -2.37 11.95 -3.04
N ARG A 40 -2.94 12.83 -3.87
CA ARG A 40 -4.36 13.19 -3.82
C ARG A 40 -5.27 11.97 -3.87
N THR A 41 -5.01 11.06 -4.80
CA THR A 41 -5.89 9.89 -5.01
C THR A 41 -5.74 8.84 -3.92
N ARG A 42 -4.52 8.62 -3.41
CA ARG A 42 -4.25 7.60 -2.38
C ARG A 42 -4.70 8.06 -1.00
N GLU A 43 -4.49 9.33 -0.64
CA GLU A 43 -5.02 9.88 0.61
C GLU A 43 -6.56 9.83 0.65
N VAL A 44 -7.24 10.05 -0.49
CA VAL A 44 -8.69 9.85 -0.58
C VAL A 44 -9.08 8.38 -0.42
N ALA A 45 -8.35 7.46 -1.05
CA ALA A 45 -8.66 6.03 -0.98
C ALA A 45 -8.45 5.42 0.42
N PHE A 46 -7.42 5.87 1.15
CA PHE A 46 -7.08 5.36 2.48
C PHE A 46 -7.66 6.21 3.62
N GLY A 47 -8.13 7.43 3.35
CA GLY A 47 -8.71 8.33 4.35
C GLY A 47 -7.69 8.97 5.31
N VAL A 48 -6.40 8.78 5.07
CA VAL A 48 -5.29 9.25 5.92
C VAL A 48 -4.16 9.82 5.07
N LYS A 49 -3.19 10.49 5.69
CA LYS A 49 -1.97 10.93 4.99
C LYS A 49 -1.11 9.74 4.58
N ILE A 50 -0.34 9.89 3.50
CA ILE A 50 0.51 8.80 2.98
C ILE A 50 1.49 8.29 4.03
N GLU A 51 2.04 9.19 4.83
CA GLU A 51 2.97 8.91 5.93
C GLU A 51 2.31 8.11 7.07
N GLU A 52 0.97 8.12 7.16
CA GLU A 52 0.18 7.44 8.18
C GLU A 52 -0.31 6.05 7.73
N ILE A 53 -0.25 5.71 6.43
CA ILE A 53 -0.75 4.44 5.88
C ILE A 53 0.03 3.23 6.43
N ALA A 54 1.35 3.37 6.51
CA ALA A 54 2.24 2.39 7.14
C ALA A 54 3.46 3.12 7.70
N PRO A 55 3.35 3.75 8.88
CA PRO A 55 4.42 4.56 9.46
C PRO A 55 5.71 3.75 9.65
N GLN A 56 6.86 4.40 9.47
CA GLN A 56 8.18 3.77 9.66
C GLN A 56 8.31 3.13 11.05
N GLY A 57 9.11 2.06 11.13
CA GLY A 57 9.33 1.29 12.35
C GLY A 57 8.31 0.16 12.54
N PRO A 58 8.02 -0.25 13.78
CA PRO A 58 7.30 -1.49 14.06
C PRO A 58 5.93 -1.62 13.39
N ALA A 59 5.25 -0.49 13.16
CA ALA A 59 3.96 -0.49 12.46
C ALA A 59 4.09 -1.00 11.02
N ARG A 60 5.08 -0.48 10.26
CA ARG A 60 5.37 -0.96 8.90
C ARG A 60 5.89 -2.39 8.89
N ASP A 61 6.72 -2.76 9.85
CA ASP A 61 7.27 -4.12 9.94
C ASP A 61 6.15 -5.15 10.11
N ASN A 62 5.12 -4.83 10.90
CA ASN A 62 3.94 -5.67 11.06
C ASN A 62 3.13 -5.80 9.75
N VAL A 63 2.88 -4.68 9.05
CA VAL A 63 2.20 -4.72 7.74
C VAL A 63 3.00 -5.50 6.70
N TRP A 64 4.34 -5.43 6.76
CA TRP A 64 5.18 -6.24 5.89
C TRP A 64 5.07 -7.73 6.20
N LYS A 65 5.02 -8.08 7.49
CA LYS A 65 4.82 -9.47 7.91
C LYS A 65 3.48 -10.02 7.44
N GLU A 66 2.40 -9.24 7.50
CA GLU A 66 1.10 -9.63 6.93
C GLU A 66 1.21 -10.03 5.46
N ALA A 67 1.99 -9.29 4.67
CA ALA A 67 2.21 -9.60 3.25
C ALA A 67 2.95 -10.95 3.04
N LEU A 68 3.88 -11.29 3.93
CA LEU A 68 4.67 -12.52 3.87
C LEU A 68 3.89 -13.75 4.35
N ASP A 69 3.01 -13.56 5.34
CA ASP A 69 2.21 -14.64 5.91
C ASP A 69 1.03 -15.02 5.00
N GLY A 70 0.52 -14.07 4.20
CA GLY A 70 -0.47 -14.27 3.15
C GLY A 70 -1.91 -14.51 3.60
#